data_AF-A0A923WED6-F1
#
_entry.id   AF-A0A923WED6-F1
#
_cell.length_a   1.000
_cell.length_b   1.000
_cell.length_c   1.000
_cell.angle_alpha   90.00
_cell.angle_beta   90.00
_cell.angle_gamma   90.00
#
_symmetry.space_group_name_H-M   'P 1'
#
loop_
_entity.id
_entity.type
_entity.pdbx_description
1 polymer ?
#
loop_
_entity_poly.entity_id
_entity_poly.type
_entity_poly.pdbx_seq_one_letter_code
_entity_poly.pdbx_strand_id
1 'polypeptide(L)' 'NMDVKEDISFIDTPIDIRDKYQYFTEANMSKLKNIGYDQKFHTLEEGIEDYVKHYLIPGKYW' A
#
# COMPACT_ATOMS: atom_id res chain seq x y z
N ASN A 1 7.07 -11.38 -11.17
CA ASN A 1 7.01 -10.59 -12.41
C ASN A 1 5.98 -11.19 -13.33
N MET A 2 5.11 -10.36 -13.90
CA MET A 2 4.08 -10.79 -14.85
C MET A 2 4.55 -10.73 -16.31
N ASP A 3 5.83 -10.42 -16.57
CA ASP A 3 6.45 -10.28 -17.91
C ASP A 3 5.67 -9.37 -18.87
N VAL A 4 4.97 -8.37 -18.32
CA VAL A 4 4.32 -7.29 -19.06
C VAL A 4 5.09 -6.01 -18.80
N LYS A 5 5.32 -5.23 -19.85
CA LYS A 5 5.91 -3.89 -19.75
C LYS A 5 4.94 -2.97 -19.01
N GLU A 6 5.44 -2.22 -18.03
CA GLU A 6 4.66 -1.21 -17.34
C GLU A 6 4.16 -0.12 -18.29
N ASP A 7 2.89 0.27 -18.12
CA ASP A 7 2.25 1.36 -18.86
C ASP A 7 1.56 2.27 -17.84
N ILE A 8 2.25 3.35 -17.45
CA ILE A 8 1.82 4.26 -16.38
C ILE A 8 1.55 5.64 -16.98
N SER A 9 0.35 6.16 -16.76
CA SER A 9 -0.06 7.51 -17.15
C SER A 9 -0.43 8.35 -15.92
N PHE A 10 -0.13 9.65 -15.97
CA PHE A 10 -0.49 10.60 -14.92
C PHE A 10 -1.75 11.37 -15.31
N ILE A 11 -2.61 11.62 -14.32
CA ILE A 11 -3.78 12.48 -14.45
C ILE A 11 -3.71 13.58 -13.39
N ASP A 12 -4.34 14.72 -13.67
CA ASP A 12 -4.43 15.79 -12.68
C ASP A 12 -5.29 15.38 -11.48
N THR A 13 -4.86 15.73 -10.27
CA THR A 13 -5.66 15.53 -9.06
C THR A 13 -7.00 16.27 -9.19
N PRO A 14 -8.14 15.58 -9.04
CA PRO A 14 -9.46 16.19 -9.10
C PRO A 14 -9.61 17.38 -8.14
N ILE A 15 -10.27 18.44 -8.58
CA ILE A 15 -10.35 19.72 -7.84
C ILE A 15 -11.11 19.59 -6.51
N ASP A 16 -12.13 18.75 -6.48
CA ASP A 16 -13.03 18.51 -5.36
C ASP A 16 -12.37 17.78 -4.18
N ILE A 17 -11.31 17.01 -4.44
CA ILE A 17 -10.55 16.31 -3.39
C ILE A 17 -9.25 17.01 -3.02
N ARG A 18 -8.79 17.98 -3.81
CA ARG A 18 -7.43 18.55 -3.71
C ARG A 18 -7.11 19.11 -2.32
N ASP A 19 -8.07 19.81 -1.71
CA ASP A 19 -7.91 20.42 -0.38
C ASP A 19 -7.95 19.40 0.77
N LYS A 20 -8.47 18.20 0.50
CA LYS A 20 -8.62 17.11 1.48
C LYS A 20 -7.64 15.97 1.23
N TYR A 21 -6.85 16.04 0.17
CA TYR A 21 -5.92 15.00 -0.22
C TYR A 21 -4.65 15.10 0.61
N GLN A 22 -4.31 14.02 1.32
CA GLN A 22 -3.08 13.96 2.08
C GLN A 22 -1.94 13.47 1.17
N TYR A 23 -1.08 14.38 0.73
CA TYR A 23 0.07 14.04 -0.13
C TYR A 23 1.14 13.20 0.59
N PHE A 24 1.16 13.21 1.92
CA PHE A 24 2.12 12.45 2.71
C PHE A 24 1.52 12.00 4.05
N THR A 25 1.68 10.71 4.35
CA THR A 25 1.29 10.11 5.63
C THR A 25 2.46 9.29 6.16
N GLU A 26 2.76 9.40 7.45
CA GLU A 26 3.70 8.49 8.12
C GLU A 26 3.20 8.20 9.53
N ALA A 27 3.08 6.92 9.88
CA ALA A 27 2.58 6.51 11.19
C ALA A 27 3.67 6.61 12.26
N ASN A 28 3.37 7.28 13.38
CA ASN A 28 4.24 7.22 14.55
C ASN A 28 4.03 5.89 15.29
N MET A 29 5.05 5.04 15.24
CA MET A 29 4.98 3.67 15.76
C MET A 29 5.27 3.54 17.26
N SER A 30 5.70 4.63 17.92
CA SER A 30 6.18 4.58 19.31
C SER A 30 5.15 4.01 20.27
N LYS A 31 3.88 4.42 20.15
CA LYS A 31 2.81 3.91 21.03
C LYS A 31 2.62 2.40 20.90
N LEU A 32 2.61 1.89 19.66
CA LEU A 32 2.42 0.47 19.38
C LEU A 32 3.62 -0.36 19.87
N LYS A 33 4.84 0.12 19.61
CA LYS A 33 6.06 -0.56 20.07
C LYS A 33 6.17 -0.55 21.60
N ASN A 34 5.80 0.54 22.26
CA ASN A 34 5.88 0.66 23.72
C ASN A 34 4.93 -0.26 24.47
N ILE A 35 3.82 -0.69 23.86
CA ILE A 35 2.90 -1.66 24.46
C ILE A 35 3.30 -3.12 24.18
N GLY A 36 4.47 -3.35 23.59
CA GLY A 36 5.05 -4.69 23.42
C GLY A 36 4.85 -5.34 22.05
N TYR A 37 4.34 -4.62 21.04
CA TYR A 37 4.24 -5.16 19.68
C TYR A 37 5.61 -5.18 18.98
N ASP A 38 6.30 -6.30 18.99
CA ASP A 38 7.65 -6.45 18.46
C ASP A 38 7.70 -6.94 17.01
N GLN A 39 6.60 -7.46 16.47
CA GLN A 39 6.53 -7.97 15.11
C GLN A 39 6.88 -6.91 14.05
N LYS A 40 7.47 -7.39 12.95
CA LYS A 40 7.79 -6.57 11.78
C LYS A 40 6.52 -6.34 10.95
N PHE A 41 6.43 -5.18 10.34
CA PHE A 41 5.48 -4.92 9.27
C PHE A 41 6.10 -5.36 7.96
N HIS A 42 5.25 -5.76 7.01
CA HIS A 42 5.69 -5.95 5.63
C HIS A 42 6.23 -4.64 5.05
N THR A 43 7.26 -4.76 4.21
CA THR A 43 7.56 -3.66 3.28
C THR A 43 6.44 -3.54 2.24
N LEU A 44 6.46 -2.45 1.49
CA LEU A 44 5.50 -2.25 0.41
C LEU A 44 5.61 -3.37 -0.64
N GLU A 45 6.84 -3.73 -1.02
CA GLU A 45 7.11 -4.75 -2.03
C GLU A 45 6.66 -6.14 -1.57
N GLU A 46 6.95 -6.51 -0.31
CA GLU A 46 6.51 -7.78 0.28
C GLU A 46 4.98 -7.88 0.32
N GLY A 47 4.32 -6.81 0.78
CA GLY A 47 2.86 -6.76 0.86
C GLY A 47 2.18 -6.81 -0.51
N ILE A 48 2.71 -6.08 -1.50
CA ILE A 48 2.22 -6.13 -2.88
C ILE A 48 2.37 -7.53 -3.47
N GLU A 49 3.55 -8.15 -3.30
CA GLU A 49 3.82 -9.47 -3.87
C GLU A 49 2.86 -10.54 -3.29
N ASP A 50 2.70 -10.55 -1.97
CA ASP A 50 1.80 -11.48 -1.29
C ASP A 50 0.35 -11.26 -1.72
N TYR A 51 -0.11 -10.01 -1.68
CA TYR A 51 -1.46 -9.66 -2.06
C TYR A 51 -1.77 -10.07 -3.50
N VAL A 52 -0.91 -9.71 -4.45
CA VAL A 52 -1.16 -9.99 -5.88
C VAL A 52 -1.19 -11.50 -6.15
N LYS A 53 -0.22 -12.24 -5.61
CA LYS A 53 -0.05 -13.67 -5.93
C LYS A 53 -1.05 -14.57 -5.22
N HIS A 54 -1.32 -14.31 -3.94
CA HIS A 54 -2.08 -15.24 -3.11
C HIS A 54 -3.55 -14.85 -2.94
N TYR A 55 -3.90 -13.57 -3.15
CA TYR A 55 -5.26 -13.06 -3.01
C TYR A 55 -5.82 -12.57 -4.34
N LEU A 56 -5.09 -11.72 -5.08
CA LEU A 56 -5.60 -11.11 -6.31
C LEU A 56 -5.73 -12.05 -7.49
N ILE A 57 -4.66 -12.70 -7.92
CA ILE A 57 -4.73 -13.63 -9.04
C ILE A 57 -5.70 -14.80 -8.75
N PRO A 58 -5.73 -15.39 -7.54
CA PRO A 58 -6.62 -16.50 -7.24
C PRO A 58 -8.09 -16.11 -6.98
N GLY A 59 -8.42 -14.81 -6.97
CA GLY A 59 -9.78 -14.33 -6.71
C GLY A 59 -10.24 -14.47 -5.25
N LYS A 60 -9.31 -14.43 -4.29
CA LYS A 60 -9.55 -14.72 -2.88
C LYS A 60 -9.64 -13.46 -2.00
N TYR A 61 -10.52 -12.54 -2.38
CA TYR A 61 -10.85 -11.36 -1.59
C TYR A 61 -12.25 -11.55 -1.00
N TRP A 62 -12.32 -11.75 0.30
CA TRP A 62 -13.57 -11.91 1.06
C TRP A 62 -13.38 -11.47 2.50
#